data_AF-A0A6M0IFS6-F1
#
_entry.id   AF-A0A6M0IFS6-F1
#
_cell.length_a   1.000
_cell.length_b   1.000
_cell.length_c   1.000
_cell.angle_alpha   90.00
_cell.angle_beta   90.00
_cell.angle_gamma   90.00
#
_symmetry.space_group_name_H-M   'P 1'
#
loop_
_entity.id
_entity.type
_entity.pdbx_description
1 polymer ?
#
loop_
_entity_poly.entity_id
_entity_poly.type
_entity_poly.pdbx_seq_one_letter_code
_entity_poly.pdbx_strand_id
1 'polypeptide(L)'
;MKDQTTYKQSGKQYTSHHWLVTLLMVVAVGWVSGACEEDHDLNRTFQGPYFVRFTDSTLTYKESYSQPIAIRVHNVGPILSQPITINYSVSGTAREGKDYSIVGTKGTVIIPANKSFGEISVKLINNANNILDSQSLTFTLTGVQPNTLQVGFGTGEVPIGRRFTLTIKDDCLFGGFYTGSGVVAGRTATVPNVEITSTDCKQYTLSNWNIGLINFVVVGNSTLFGFNAEKPALIFTDNGDNSLTVPSQANDALGTNGALSGTGAWNPRNRQITLNLQAKVRIGMTSNSVTTYRDTTLLFTQTYTPQ
;
A
#
# COMPACT_ATOMS: atom_id res chain seq x y z
N MET A 1 -0.70 -111.70 -50.65
CA MET A 1 -1.42 -110.59 -51.31
C MET A 1 -1.16 -109.32 -50.50
N LYS A 2 -0.50 -108.32 -51.12
CA LYS A 2 -0.24 -106.92 -50.70
C LYS A 2 0.57 -106.75 -49.39
N ASP A 3 1.88 -106.53 -49.38
CA ASP A 3 2.77 -105.51 -49.98
C ASP A 3 2.89 -104.21 -49.14
N GLN A 4 4.17 -103.93 -48.77
CA GLN A 4 4.86 -102.67 -48.45
C GLN A 4 4.78 -101.93 -47.09
N THR A 5 5.98 -101.90 -46.44
CA THR A 5 6.79 -100.75 -45.92
C THR A 5 6.49 -100.02 -44.59
N THR A 6 7.45 -100.14 -43.64
CA THR A 6 8.31 -99.11 -42.96
C THR A 6 7.63 -97.91 -42.23
N TYR A 7 7.96 -97.42 -41.01
CA TYR A 7 9.24 -97.12 -40.31
C TYR A 7 9.09 -97.06 -38.77
N LYS A 8 10.21 -97.28 -38.04
CA LYS A 8 10.44 -97.05 -36.59
C LYS A 8 11.07 -95.67 -36.35
N GLN A 9 10.78 -95.05 -35.19
CA GLN A 9 11.66 -94.34 -34.21
C GLN A 9 10.85 -93.25 -33.45
N SER A 10 11.14 -92.74 -32.25
CA SER A 10 11.77 -93.15 -30.97
C SER A 10 11.89 -91.88 -30.11
N GLY A 11 11.59 -91.95 -28.80
CA GLY A 11 12.05 -91.00 -27.75
C GLY A 11 11.03 -89.90 -27.37
N LYS A 12 10.93 -89.40 -26.13
CA LYS A 12 11.66 -89.57 -24.86
C LYS A 12 10.73 -89.09 -23.72
N GLN A 13 10.78 -89.73 -22.55
CA GLN A 13 10.15 -89.24 -21.31
C GLN A 13 10.88 -87.97 -20.80
N TYR A 14 10.13 -86.92 -20.46
CA TYR A 14 10.63 -85.74 -19.74
C TYR A 14 9.97 -85.66 -18.36
N THR A 15 10.75 -85.92 -17.31
CA THR A 15 10.29 -85.91 -15.90
C THR A 15 10.70 -84.61 -15.19
N SER A 16 9.65 -83.88 -14.76
CA SER A 16 9.46 -82.90 -13.67
C SER A 16 10.52 -81.89 -13.22
N HIS A 17 11.82 -82.02 -13.54
CA HIS A 17 12.83 -81.06 -13.06
C HIS A 17 12.87 -79.73 -13.82
N HIS A 18 12.37 -79.68 -15.06
CA HIS A 18 12.41 -78.46 -15.87
C HIS A 18 11.40 -77.39 -15.43
N TRP A 19 10.25 -77.80 -14.89
CA TRP A 19 9.17 -76.89 -14.49
C TRP A 19 9.53 -76.07 -13.24
N LEU A 20 10.22 -76.68 -12.27
CA LEU A 20 10.67 -75.99 -11.06
C LEU A 20 11.77 -74.96 -11.37
N VAL A 21 12.67 -75.26 -12.32
CA VAL A 21 13.74 -74.34 -12.73
C VAL A 21 13.19 -73.16 -13.53
N THR A 22 12.19 -73.38 -14.39
CA THR A 22 11.51 -72.28 -15.11
C THR A 22 10.69 -71.41 -14.17
N LEU A 23 10.02 -71.99 -13.17
CA LEU A 23 9.30 -71.21 -12.15
C LEU A 23 10.27 -70.37 -11.29
N LEU A 24 11.42 -70.93 -10.89
CA LEU A 24 12.47 -70.20 -10.16
C LEU A 24 13.12 -69.09 -10.99
N MET A 25 13.30 -69.28 -12.30
CA MET A 25 13.79 -68.21 -13.19
C MET A 25 12.74 -67.11 -13.43
N VAL A 26 11.46 -67.44 -13.58
CA VAL A 26 10.39 -66.44 -13.76
C VAL A 26 10.18 -65.63 -12.48
N VAL A 27 10.32 -66.25 -11.31
CA VAL A 27 10.35 -65.55 -10.03
C VAL A 27 11.63 -64.71 -9.92
N ALA A 28 12.83 -65.24 -10.20
CA ALA A 28 14.05 -64.43 -10.16
C ALA A 28 14.04 -63.22 -11.13
N VAL A 29 13.44 -63.35 -12.32
CA VAL A 29 13.29 -62.26 -13.30
C VAL A 29 12.15 -61.29 -12.90
N GLY A 30 11.08 -61.79 -12.28
CA GLY A 30 10.00 -60.98 -11.72
C GLY A 30 10.42 -60.16 -10.48
N TRP A 31 11.41 -60.63 -9.73
CA TRP A 31 11.99 -59.90 -8.61
C TRP A 31 13.01 -58.83 -9.04
N VAL A 32 13.59 -58.95 -10.24
CA VAL A 32 14.46 -57.91 -10.84
C VAL A 32 13.66 -56.81 -11.55
N SER A 33 12.41 -57.08 -11.94
CA SER A 33 11.51 -56.11 -12.60
C SER A 33 10.46 -55.48 -11.65
N GLY A 34 10.48 -55.86 -10.37
CA GLY A 34 9.63 -55.31 -9.31
C GLY A 34 10.38 -54.46 -8.27
N ALA A 35 11.62 -54.07 -8.56
CA ALA A 35 12.12 -52.85 -7.93
C ALA A 35 11.26 -51.72 -8.50
N CYS A 36 10.47 -51.06 -7.65
CA CYS A 36 10.06 -49.70 -7.95
C CYS A 36 11.32 -49.00 -8.41
N GLU A 37 11.36 -48.65 -9.70
CA GLU A 37 12.26 -47.63 -10.19
C GLU A 37 11.86 -46.42 -9.36
N GLU A 38 12.63 -46.19 -8.29
CA GLU A 38 12.46 -45.06 -7.41
C GLU A 38 12.80 -43.89 -8.32
N ASP A 39 11.76 -43.30 -8.89
CA ASP A 39 11.84 -42.16 -9.78
C ASP A 39 12.86 -41.21 -9.18
N HIS A 40 14.03 -41.15 -9.82
CA HIS A 40 15.19 -40.37 -9.44
C HIS A 40 14.93 -38.89 -9.70
N ASP A 41 13.71 -38.42 -9.41
CA ASP A 41 13.26 -37.10 -9.75
C ASP A 41 12.81 -36.34 -8.51
N LEU A 42 13.25 -35.09 -8.49
CA LEU A 42 12.84 -34.01 -7.61
C LEU A 42 13.59 -33.82 -6.28
N ASN A 43 14.91 -34.00 -6.27
CA ASN A 43 15.73 -33.00 -5.55
C ASN A 43 15.91 -31.77 -6.46
N ARG A 44 14.80 -31.08 -6.77
CA ARG A 44 14.79 -29.76 -7.41
C ARG A 44 15.25 -28.69 -6.41
N THR A 45 16.37 -28.91 -5.74
CA THR A 45 17.08 -27.84 -5.07
C THR A 45 17.48 -26.86 -6.16
N PHE A 46 16.98 -25.63 -6.08
CA PHE A 46 17.42 -24.55 -6.96
C PHE A 46 18.94 -24.39 -6.81
N GLN A 47 19.71 -24.82 -7.80
CA GLN A 47 21.16 -24.72 -7.84
C GLN A 47 21.58 -23.44 -8.56
N GLY A 48 21.21 -22.30 -7.97
CA GLY A 48 21.64 -20.99 -8.41
C GLY A 48 21.21 -20.56 -9.83
N PRO A 49 21.67 -19.37 -10.29
CA PRO A 49 22.55 -18.46 -9.56
C PRO A 49 21.90 -17.95 -8.27
N TYR A 50 22.67 -17.93 -7.18
CA TYR A 50 22.22 -17.41 -5.89
C TYR A 50 22.38 -15.88 -5.87
N PHE A 51 21.47 -15.17 -5.23
CA PHE A 51 21.46 -13.72 -5.28
C PHE A 51 20.99 -13.07 -3.97
N VAL A 52 21.36 -11.81 -3.79
CA VAL A 52 20.81 -10.94 -2.77
C VAL A 52 19.81 -9.97 -3.39
N ARG A 53 18.70 -9.71 -2.71
CA ARG A 53 17.66 -8.80 -3.20
C ARG A 53 16.90 -8.09 -2.09
N PHE A 54 16.29 -6.96 -2.42
CA PHE A 54 15.12 -6.49 -1.72
C PHE A 54 13.93 -7.41 -2.01
N THR A 55 13.17 -7.78 -0.99
CA THR A 55 11.94 -8.59 -1.17
C THR A 55 10.81 -7.70 -1.63
N ASP A 56 10.61 -6.59 -0.92
CA ASP A 56 9.71 -5.52 -1.29
C ASP A 56 10.39 -4.60 -2.32
N SER A 57 9.60 -3.93 -3.15
CA SER A 57 10.10 -2.93 -4.10
C SER A 57 9.85 -1.50 -3.62
N THR A 58 8.88 -1.30 -2.73
CA THR A 58 8.51 0.02 -2.23
C THR A 58 8.01 -0.02 -0.79
N LEU A 59 8.20 1.06 -0.03
CA LEU A 59 7.49 1.37 1.21
C LEU A 59 7.09 2.85 1.20
N THR A 60 6.07 3.21 1.99
CA THR A 60 5.66 4.60 2.19
C THR A 60 5.41 4.86 3.66
N TYR A 61 6.02 5.91 4.18
CA TYR A 61 5.84 6.36 5.56
C TYR A 61 5.59 7.87 5.58
N LYS A 62 4.84 8.32 6.59
CA LYS A 62 4.70 9.74 6.88
C LYS A 62 6.01 10.30 7.43
N GLU A 63 6.33 11.56 7.13
CA GLU A 63 7.53 12.24 7.64
C GLU A 63 7.59 12.23 9.19
N SER A 64 6.43 12.31 9.86
CA SER A 64 6.30 12.19 11.32
C SER A 64 6.58 10.80 11.90
N TYR A 65 6.79 9.77 11.08
CA TYR A 65 7.13 8.45 11.59
C TYR A 65 8.49 8.50 12.31
N SER A 66 8.46 8.30 13.63
CA SER A 66 9.58 8.62 14.51
C SER A 66 10.55 7.46 14.78
N GLN A 67 10.13 6.23 14.45
CA GLN A 67 10.94 5.03 14.68
C GLN A 67 11.86 4.77 13.47
N PRO A 68 12.99 4.07 13.66
CA PRO A 68 13.80 3.61 12.53
C PRO A 68 13.01 2.65 11.64
N ILE A 69 13.10 2.86 10.33
CA ILE A 69 12.53 2.00 9.28
C ILE A 69 13.60 0.99 8.86
N ALA A 70 13.30 -0.29 9.03
CA ALA A 70 14.17 -1.38 8.61
C ALA A 70 13.86 -1.80 7.16
N ILE A 71 14.81 -1.56 6.25
CA ILE A 71 14.75 -2.03 4.87
C ILE A 71 15.56 -3.32 4.77
N ARG A 72 14.91 -4.44 4.47
CA ARG A 72 15.54 -5.77 4.47
C ARG A 72 16.12 -6.15 3.12
N VAL A 73 17.37 -6.59 3.14
CA VAL A 73 18.03 -7.26 2.02
C VAL A 73 18.17 -8.74 2.37
N HIS A 74 17.63 -9.60 1.52
CA HIS A 74 17.57 -11.04 1.75
C HIS A 74 18.61 -11.76 0.90
N ASN A 75 19.21 -12.80 1.47
CA ASN A 75 19.95 -13.83 0.76
C ASN A 75 18.97 -14.86 0.20
N VAL A 76 18.98 -15.03 -1.12
CA VAL A 76 18.22 -16.05 -1.85
C VAL A 76 19.21 -17.09 -2.35
N GLY A 77 19.60 -17.95 -1.41
CA GLY A 77 20.57 -19.02 -1.58
C GLY A 77 20.79 -19.74 -0.25
N PRO A 78 21.76 -20.66 -0.18
CA PRO A 78 22.13 -21.33 1.05
C PRO A 78 22.52 -20.31 2.14
N ILE A 79 22.18 -20.60 3.39
CA ILE A 79 22.66 -19.82 4.53
C ILE A 79 24.16 -20.05 4.66
N LEU A 80 24.94 -18.97 4.62
CA LEU A 80 26.39 -19.04 4.67
C LEU A 80 26.89 -18.93 6.11
N SER A 81 27.94 -19.67 6.44
CA SER A 81 28.64 -19.59 7.73
C SER A 81 29.53 -18.36 7.88
N GLN A 82 29.69 -17.59 6.80
CA GLN A 82 30.41 -16.31 6.75
C GLN A 82 29.45 -15.16 6.45
N PRO A 83 29.76 -13.91 6.85
CA PRO A 83 28.91 -12.77 6.52
C PRO A 83 28.87 -12.50 5.01
N ILE A 84 27.76 -11.93 4.55
CA ILE A 84 27.60 -11.43 3.18
C ILE A 84 27.64 -9.89 3.25
N THR A 85 28.60 -9.30 2.55
CA THR A 85 28.76 -7.84 2.47
C THR A 85 28.15 -7.35 1.17
N ILE A 86 27.21 -6.40 1.25
CA ILE A 86 26.45 -5.92 0.10
C ILE A 86 26.62 -4.41 0.03
N ASN A 87 27.05 -3.92 -1.12
CA ASN A 87 27.18 -2.48 -1.38
C ASN A 87 25.88 -1.95 -2.00
N TYR A 88 25.50 -0.73 -1.62
CA TYR A 88 24.36 -0.04 -2.21
C TYR A 88 24.62 1.44 -2.40
N SER A 89 23.89 2.05 -3.33
CA SER A 89 23.79 3.51 -3.49
C SER A 89 22.40 4.01 -3.12
N VAL A 90 22.31 5.30 -2.76
CA VAL A 90 21.04 5.99 -2.45
C VAL A 90 20.92 7.20 -3.38
N SER A 91 19.78 7.31 -4.06
CA SER A 91 19.40 8.47 -4.87
C SER A 91 17.95 8.86 -4.58
N GLY A 92 17.43 9.89 -5.25
CA GLY A 92 16.04 10.34 -5.11
C GLY A 92 15.96 11.83 -4.84
N THR A 93 14.79 12.29 -4.41
CA THR A 93 14.52 13.70 -4.12
C THR A 93 14.76 14.07 -2.66
N ALA A 94 14.74 13.09 -1.74
CA ALA A 94 14.97 13.33 -0.33
C ALA A 94 16.46 13.59 -0.02
N ARG A 95 16.73 14.56 0.87
CA ARG A 95 18.09 15.01 1.21
C ARG A 95 18.51 14.47 2.57
N GLU A 96 19.67 13.85 2.62
CA GLU A 96 20.24 13.33 3.86
C GLU A 96 20.58 14.47 4.82
N GLY A 97 20.30 14.26 6.11
CA GLY A 97 20.46 15.25 7.17
C GLY A 97 19.34 16.29 7.26
N LYS A 98 18.44 16.35 6.25
CA LYS A 98 17.24 17.20 6.27
C LYS A 98 15.96 16.39 6.37
N ASP A 99 15.81 15.41 5.47
CA ASP A 99 14.59 14.62 5.32
C ASP A 99 14.76 13.21 5.95
N TYR A 100 15.99 12.70 5.98
CA TYR A 100 16.32 11.39 6.59
C TYR A 100 17.77 11.31 7.08
N SER A 101 18.07 10.30 7.88
CA SER A 101 19.42 9.84 8.16
C SER A 101 19.53 8.32 8.08
N ILE A 102 20.68 7.82 7.62
CA ILE A 102 21.00 6.39 7.67
C ILE A 102 21.62 6.09 9.03
N VAL A 103 21.08 5.10 9.73
CA VAL A 103 21.61 4.63 11.01
C VAL A 103 22.65 3.55 10.72
N GLY A 104 23.91 3.82 11.08
CA GLY A 104 25.04 2.92 10.84
C GLY A 104 25.88 3.31 9.62
N THR A 105 26.52 2.33 8.98
CA THR A 105 27.43 2.58 7.86
C THR A 105 26.67 2.79 6.56
N LYS A 106 26.75 3.98 5.99
CA LYS A 106 26.15 4.29 4.69
C LYS A 106 26.80 3.49 3.56
N GLY A 107 25.96 2.98 2.67
CA GLY A 107 26.37 2.34 1.42
C GLY A 107 26.80 0.88 1.56
N THR A 108 26.71 0.31 2.76
CA THR A 108 26.98 -1.11 3.00
C THR A 108 25.91 -1.70 3.92
N VAL A 109 25.42 -2.88 3.58
CA VAL A 109 24.58 -3.72 4.46
C VAL A 109 25.23 -5.09 4.59
N ILE A 110 25.23 -5.61 5.81
CA ILE A 110 25.81 -6.92 6.13
C ILE A 110 24.68 -7.86 6.49
N ILE A 111 24.63 -9.01 5.83
CA ILE A 111 23.90 -10.18 6.32
C ILE A 111 24.89 -10.94 7.21
N PRO A 112 24.66 -11.00 8.54
CA PRO A 112 25.58 -11.71 9.42
C PRO A 112 25.71 -13.19 9.06
N ALA A 113 26.81 -13.82 9.46
CA ALA A 113 26.97 -15.27 9.37
C ALA A 113 25.76 -16.00 9.98
N ASN A 114 25.32 -17.06 9.31
CA ASN A 114 24.19 -17.88 9.71
C ASN A 114 22.84 -17.13 9.76
N LYS A 115 22.70 -16.01 9.03
CA LYS A 115 21.44 -15.28 8.85
C LYS A 115 21.01 -15.24 7.38
N SER A 116 19.71 -15.04 7.17
CA SER A 116 19.09 -14.97 5.83
C SER A 116 18.86 -13.54 5.35
N PHE A 117 19.00 -12.53 6.21
CA PHE A 117 18.80 -11.13 5.85
C PHE A 117 19.67 -10.18 6.67
N GLY A 118 19.85 -8.97 6.13
CA GLY A 118 20.44 -7.82 6.77
C GLY A 118 19.53 -6.61 6.59
N GLU A 119 19.74 -5.57 7.40
CA GLU A 119 18.86 -4.41 7.44
C GLU A 119 19.63 -3.11 7.20
N ILE A 120 19.09 -2.27 6.32
CA ILE A 120 19.44 -0.86 6.21
C ILE A 120 18.43 -0.11 7.09
N SER A 121 18.92 0.56 8.12
CA SER A 121 18.07 1.30 9.04
C SER A 121 18.02 2.78 8.65
N VAL A 122 16.84 3.31 8.37
CA VAL A 122 16.60 4.70 7.97
C VAL A 122 15.76 5.39 9.03
N LYS A 123 16.18 6.56 9.52
CA LYS A 123 15.38 7.39 10.41
C LYS A 123 14.88 8.60 9.63
N LEU A 124 13.57 8.85 9.67
CA LEU A 124 12.98 10.04 9.07
C LEU A 124 13.17 11.25 9.99
N ILE A 125 13.33 12.43 9.39
CA ILE A 125 13.50 13.69 10.11
C ILE A 125 12.24 14.52 9.87
N ASN A 126 11.34 14.49 10.84
CA ASN A 126 10.18 15.39 10.87
C ASN A 126 10.67 16.83 11.02
N ASN A 127 10.48 17.64 9.97
CA ASN A 127 10.88 19.03 9.99
C ASN A 127 9.73 19.90 9.48
N ALA A 128 9.31 20.87 10.28
CA ALA A 128 8.15 21.71 9.98
C ALA A 128 8.34 22.68 8.78
N ASN A 129 9.47 22.59 8.06
CA ASN A 129 9.88 23.54 7.02
C ASN A 129 9.99 22.95 5.60
N ASN A 130 9.91 21.62 5.41
CA ASN A 130 9.98 21.00 4.07
C ASN A 130 8.59 20.69 3.49
N ILE A 131 7.63 21.58 3.76
CA ILE A 131 6.26 21.45 3.30
C ILE A 131 6.23 21.53 1.75
N LEU A 132 5.69 20.49 1.12
CA LEU A 132 4.68 20.53 0.03
C LEU A 132 4.73 19.34 -0.94
N ASP A 133 5.77 18.50 -0.95
CA ASP A 133 5.84 17.36 -1.88
C ASP A 133 6.35 16.08 -1.22
N SER A 134 5.73 14.95 -1.59
CA SER A 134 6.27 13.63 -1.23
C SER A 134 7.65 13.44 -1.83
N GLN A 135 8.59 12.97 -1.01
CA GLN A 135 9.97 12.76 -1.41
C GLN A 135 10.27 11.27 -1.51
N SER A 136 11.35 10.95 -2.21
CA SER A 136 11.73 9.55 -2.46
C SER A 136 13.20 9.28 -2.17
N LEU A 137 13.46 8.06 -1.71
CA LEU A 137 14.77 7.44 -1.56
C LEU A 137 14.78 6.14 -2.35
N THR A 138 15.62 6.07 -3.39
CA THR A 138 15.83 4.84 -4.16
C THR A 138 17.15 4.22 -3.75
N PHE A 139 17.07 3.06 -3.10
CA PHE A 139 18.21 2.20 -2.78
C PHE A 139 18.48 1.28 -3.95
N THR A 140 19.73 1.22 -4.41
CA THR A 140 20.16 0.31 -5.49
C THR A 140 21.32 -0.55 -5.02
N LEU A 141 21.18 -1.88 -5.05
CA LEU A 141 22.29 -2.79 -4.78
C LEU A 141 23.31 -2.69 -5.92
N THR A 142 24.59 -2.51 -5.59
CA THR A 142 25.67 -2.27 -6.55
C THR A 142 26.71 -3.38 -6.60
N GLY A 143 26.87 -4.14 -5.52
CA GLY A 143 27.78 -5.28 -5.47
C GLY A 143 27.55 -6.17 -4.26
N VAL A 144 28.10 -7.38 -4.28
CA VAL A 144 27.99 -8.36 -3.20
C VAL A 144 29.29 -9.17 -3.08
N GLN A 145 29.62 -9.53 -1.85
CA GLN A 145 30.64 -10.52 -1.52
C GLN A 145 30.04 -11.55 -0.54
N PRO A 146 30.31 -12.85 -0.70
CA PRO A 146 31.23 -13.47 -1.67
C PRO A 146 30.74 -13.41 -3.12
N ASN A 147 31.66 -13.51 -4.09
CA ASN A 147 31.38 -13.50 -5.53
C ASN A 147 30.57 -14.71 -6.05
N THR A 148 30.28 -15.68 -5.18
CA THR A 148 29.34 -16.77 -5.42
C THR A 148 27.88 -16.31 -5.43
N LEU A 149 27.62 -15.09 -4.96
CA LEU A 149 26.32 -14.44 -4.98
C LEU A 149 26.28 -13.34 -6.05
N GLN A 150 25.09 -13.04 -6.54
CA GLN A 150 24.82 -11.95 -7.48
C GLN A 150 23.84 -10.93 -6.88
N VAL A 151 23.75 -9.72 -7.45
CA VAL A 151 22.78 -8.70 -7.02
C VAL A 151 21.53 -8.73 -7.90
N GLY A 152 20.37 -8.95 -7.27
CA GLY A 152 19.10 -9.11 -7.96
C GLY A 152 19.02 -10.36 -8.83
N PHE A 153 17.85 -10.58 -9.43
CA PHE A 153 17.57 -11.74 -10.28
C PHE A 153 17.27 -11.33 -11.72
N GLY A 154 17.86 -12.03 -12.71
CA GLY A 154 17.63 -11.82 -14.15
C GLY A 154 18.62 -10.87 -14.83
N THR A 155 18.56 -10.80 -16.16
CA THR A 155 19.52 -10.13 -17.05
C THR A 155 19.03 -8.82 -17.68
N GLY A 156 17.89 -8.27 -17.23
CA GLY A 156 17.34 -7.00 -17.74
C GLY A 156 18.05 -5.75 -17.23
N GLU A 157 17.71 -4.58 -17.77
CA GLU A 157 18.27 -3.26 -17.39
C GLU A 157 18.16 -2.96 -15.88
N VAL A 158 17.16 -3.54 -15.20
CA VAL A 158 17.07 -3.57 -13.73
C VAL A 158 16.70 -4.99 -13.28
N PRO A 159 17.66 -5.78 -12.78
CA PRO A 159 17.37 -7.08 -12.18
C PRO A 159 16.33 -6.97 -11.06
N ILE A 160 15.44 -7.97 -10.95
CA ILE A 160 14.37 -8.00 -9.96
C ILE A 160 14.97 -7.91 -8.55
N GLY A 161 14.41 -7.02 -7.73
CA GLY A 161 14.85 -6.82 -6.34
C GLY A 161 16.22 -6.15 -6.20
N ARG A 162 16.79 -5.60 -7.27
CA ARG A 162 17.99 -4.75 -7.20
C ARG A 162 17.70 -3.36 -6.63
N ARG A 163 16.47 -2.87 -6.80
CA ARG A 163 16.02 -1.55 -6.38
C ARG A 163 14.89 -1.63 -5.37
N PHE A 164 14.91 -0.69 -4.44
CA PHE A 164 13.86 -0.46 -3.45
C PHE A 164 13.62 1.04 -3.30
N THR A 165 12.36 1.47 -3.26
CA THR A 165 11.99 2.89 -3.12
C THR A 165 11.25 3.13 -1.81
N LEU A 166 11.81 3.95 -0.93
CA LEU A 166 11.11 4.48 0.23
C LEU A 166 10.54 5.86 -0.12
N THR A 167 9.23 5.99 -0.05
CA THR A 167 8.53 7.27 -0.19
C THR A 167 8.31 7.89 1.20
N ILE A 168 8.80 9.11 1.37
CA ILE A 168 8.54 9.96 2.53
C ILE A 168 7.34 10.83 2.15
N LYS A 169 6.17 10.49 2.67
CA LYS A 169 4.97 11.29 2.49
C LYS A 169 4.96 12.42 3.52
N ASP A 170 4.85 13.65 3.05
CA ASP A 170 4.76 14.81 3.92
C ASP A 170 3.50 14.75 4.82
N ASP A 171 3.59 15.34 6.00
CA ASP A 171 2.45 15.55 6.88
C ASP A 171 1.84 16.91 6.62
N CYS A 172 0.83 16.89 5.76
CA CYS A 172 0.13 18.10 5.37
C CYS A 172 -0.34 18.89 6.59
N LEU A 173 -0.10 20.19 6.56
CA LEU A 173 -0.25 21.12 7.68
C LEU A 173 -1.63 21.06 8.35
N PHE A 174 -2.68 20.84 7.56
CA PHE A 174 -4.06 20.77 8.03
C PHE A 174 -4.60 19.35 8.15
N GLY A 175 -3.78 18.33 7.89
CA GLY A 175 -4.22 16.94 7.97
C GLY A 175 -4.47 16.50 9.40
N GLY A 176 -5.61 15.85 9.66
CA GLY A 176 -5.93 15.29 10.97
C GLY A 176 -7.41 15.37 11.32
N PHE A 177 -7.70 15.14 12.60
CA PHE A 177 -9.06 15.20 13.16
C PHE A 177 -9.28 16.50 13.92
N TYR A 178 -10.46 17.07 13.72
CA TYR A 178 -10.86 18.36 14.25
C TYR A 178 -12.23 18.25 14.92
N THR A 179 -12.47 19.16 15.86
CA THR A 179 -13.82 19.51 16.30
C THR A 179 -14.28 20.72 15.50
N GLY A 180 -15.28 20.52 14.65
CA GLY A 180 -15.96 21.59 13.95
C GLY A 180 -16.93 22.32 14.88
N SER A 181 -17.01 23.65 14.77
CA SER A 181 -17.99 24.50 15.43
C SER A 181 -18.60 25.50 14.44
N GLY A 182 -19.89 25.77 14.57
CA GLY A 182 -20.63 26.77 13.79
C GLY A 182 -21.66 27.49 14.65
N VAL A 183 -21.96 28.75 14.32
CA VAL A 183 -22.99 29.54 15.00
C VAL A 183 -24.12 29.86 14.05
N VAL A 184 -25.35 29.53 14.44
CA VAL A 184 -26.57 29.84 13.68
C VAL A 184 -27.60 30.41 14.63
N ALA A 185 -28.17 31.58 14.30
CA ALA A 185 -29.21 32.23 15.10
C ALA A 185 -28.87 32.33 16.60
N GLY A 186 -27.59 32.58 16.93
CA GLY A 186 -27.11 32.70 18.31
C GLY A 186 -26.89 31.38 19.06
N ARG A 187 -27.08 30.23 18.42
CA ARG A 187 -26.79 28.90 18.98
C ARG A 187 -25.54 28.32 18.34
N THR A 188 -24.67 27.74 19.16
CA THR A 188 -23.46 27.05 18.71
C THR A 188 -23.75 25.56 18.55
N ALA A 189 -23.38 25.00 17.41
CA ALA A 189 -23.37 23.57 17.17
C ALA A 189 -21.92 23.10 17.01
N THR A 190 -21.61 21.89 17.47
CA THR A 190 -20.28 21.29 17.36
C THR A 190 -20.36 19.84 16.90
N VAL A 191 -19.39 19.42 16.09
CA VAL A 191 -19.25 18.05 15.62
C VAL A 191 -17.80 17.62 15.80
N PRO A 192 -17.54 16.54 16.57
CA PRO A 192 -16.19 15.98 16.70
C PRO A 192 -15.84 15.12 15.49
N ASN A 193 -14.56 14.75 15.38
CA ASN A 193 -14.02 13.78 14.42
C ASN A 193 -14.26 14.18 12.96
N VAL A 194 -14.23 15.49 12.70
CA VAL A 194 -14.20 16.04 11.35
C VAL A 194 -12.79 15.80 10.82
N GLU A 195 -12.67 15.00 9.77
CA GLU A 195 -11.35 14.65 9.21
C GLU A 195 -11.01 15.56 8.03
N ILE A 196 -9.82 16.14 8.08
CA ILE A 196 -9.19 16.85 6.96
C ILE A 196 -8.07 15.97 6.41
N THR A 197 -8.13 15.72 5.10
CA THR A 197 -7.12 14.93 4.38
C THR A 197 -6.60 15.69 3.17
N SER A 198 -5.36 15.40 2.78
CA SER A 198 -4.78 15.91 1.53
C SER A 198 -3.76 14.90 1.00
N THR A 199 -3.61 14.87 -0.32
CA THR A 199 -2.59 14.08 -1.02
C THR A 199 -1.40 14.92 -1.46
N ASP A 200 -1.58 16.23 -1.67
CA ASP A 200 -0.61 17.16 -2.23
C ASP A 200 -0.27 18.33 -1.29
N CYS A 201 -0.80 18.29 -0.06
CA CYS A 201 -0.68 19.32 0.97
C CYS A 201 -1.07 20.75 0.53
N LYS A 202 -1.75 20.88 -0.60
CA LYS A 202 -2.22 22.14 -1.18
C LYS A 202 -3.74 22.14 -1.27
N GLN A 203 -4.33 21.07 -1.79
CA GLN A 203 -5.77 20.87 -1.82
C GLN A 203 -6.16 19.88 -0.72
N TYR A 204 -7.12 20.29 0.10
CA TYR A 204 -7.60 19.54 1.25
C TYR A 204 -9.07 19.18 1.07
N THR A 205 -9.41 17.96 1.49
CA THR A 205 -10.79 17.49 1.59
C THR A 205 -11.17 17.42 3.06
N LEU A 206 -12.16 18.23 3.44
CA LEU A 206 -12.82 18.22 4.72
C LEU A 206 -14.05 17.33 4.63
N SER A 207 -14.05 16.23 5.36
CA SER A 207 -15.16 15.28 5.43
C SER A 207 -16.03 15.53 6.65
N ASN A 208 -17.31 15.17 6.57
CA ASN A 208 -18.23 15.28 7.70
C ASN A 208 -18.34 16.71 8.26
N TRP A 209 -18.24 17.71 7.39
CA TRP A 209 -18.32 19.12 7.78
C TRP A 209 -19.73 19.55 8.18
N ASN A 210 -20.71 18.65 8.24
CA ASN A 210 -22.07 18.99 8.60
C ASN A 210 -22.17 19.31 10.10
N ILE A 211 -21.83 20.53 10.50
CA ILE A 211 -21.85 20.97 11.91
C ILE A 211 -23.29 21.30 12.37
N GLY A 212 -24.27 20.51 11.94
CA GLY A 212 -25.64 20.62 12.45
C GLY A 212 -26.34 21.94 12.12
N LEU A 213 -26.25 22.42 10.88
CA LEU A 213 -27.14 23.48 10.35
C LEU A 213 -28.59 22.96 10.16
N ILE A 214 -28.96 21.88 10.84
CA ILE A 214 -30.22 21.15 10.71
C ILE A 214 -31.36 21.96 11.31
N ASN A 215 -32.35 22.31 10.49
CA ASN A 215 -33.62 22.90 10.89
C ASN A 215 -33.60 24.26 11.60
N PHE A 216 -32.53 25.05 11.46
CA PHE A 216 -32.36 26.24 12.31
C PHE A 216 -33.03 27.52 11.81
N VAL A 217 -33.18 27.70 10.49
CA VAL A 217 -33.94 28.85 10.00
C VAL A 217 -35.40 28.42 9.96
N VAL A 218 -36.19 28.79 10.96
CA VAL A 218 -37.64 28.54 10.99
C VAL A 218 -38.35 29.89 10.91
N VAL A 219 -39.23 30.07 9.92
CA VAL A 219 -40.14 31.22 9.86
C VAL A 219 -41.56 30.69 9.95
N GLY A 220 -42.23 30.97 11.06
CA GLY A 220 -43.52 30.35 11.40
C GLY A 220 -43.36 28.87 11.75
N ASN A 221 -44.12 28.00 11.09
CA ASN A 221 -44.03 26.53 11.24
C ASN A 221 -43.18 25.87 10.14
N SER A 222 -42.47 26.67 9.33
CA SER A 222 -41.74 26.19 8.16
C SER A 222 -40.24 26.26 8.37
N THR A 223 -39.56 25.13 8.19
CA THR A 223 -38.10 25.04 8.14
C THR A 223 -37.60 25.63 6.81
N LEU A 224 -36.96 26.79 6.85
CA LEU A 224 -36.36 27.48 5.71
C LEU A 224 -34.97 26.95 5.33
N PHE A 225 -34.22 26.36 6.27
CA PHE A 225 -32.94 25.74 5.97
C PHE A 225 -32.60 24.64 6.98
N GLY A 226 -32.38 23.43 6.46
CA GLY A 226 -31.84 22.30 7.20
C GLY A 226 -30.91 21.51 6.29
N PHE A 227 -29.62 21.56 6.58
CA PHE A 227 -28.62 20.80 5.81
C PHE A 227 -28.34 19.47 6.52
N ASN A 228 -28.88 18.37 6.00
CA ASN A 228 -28.58 17.04 6.48
C ASN A 228 -28.01 16.19 5.36
N ALA A 229 -26.75 16.46 5.01
CA ALA A 229 -26.01 15.59 4.12
C ALA A 229 -25.38 14.46 4.95
N GLU A 230 -25.53 13.23 4.49
CA GLU A 230 -25.01 12.04 5.20
C GLU A 230 -23.48 12.00 5.18
N LYS A 231 -22.83 12.53 4.13
CA LYS A 231 -21.36 12.54 3.96
C LYS A 231 -20.86 13.72 3.10
N PRO A 232 -21.15 14.97 3.46
CA PRO A 232 -20.72 16.07 2.61
C PRO A 232 -19.20 16.23 2.73
N ALA A 233 -18.56 16.37 1.58
CA ALA A 233 -17.16 16.76 1.47
C ALA A 233 -17.11 18.25 1.12
N LEU A 234 -16.05 18.92 1.57
CA LEU A 234 -15.72 20.28 1.21
C LEU A 234 -14.26 20.32 0.79
N ILE A 235 -13.99 20.84 -0.40
CA ILE A 235 -12.64 21.05 -0.90
C ILE A 235 -12.21 22.48 -0.61
N PHE A 236 -11.01 22.65 -0.06
CA PHE A 236 -10.36 23.95 0.11
C PHE A 236 -8.87 23.88 -0.24
N THR A 237 -8.27 25.02 -0.54
CA THR A 237 -6.88 25.16 -0.97
C THR A 237 -6.10 26.01 0.02
N ASP A 238 -4.90 25.58 0.39
CA ASP A 238 -3.90 26.39 1.06
C ASP A 238 -3.21 27.32 0.07
N ASN A 239 -3.25 28.62 0.33
CA ASN A 239 -2.57 29.61 -0.52
C ASN A 239 -1.11 29.82 -0.11
N GLY A 240 -0.63 29.22 0.99
CA GLY A 240 0.74 29.29 1.47
C GLY A 240 1.08 30.56 2.28
N ASP A 241 0.09 31.41 2.54
CA ASP A 241 0.20 32.66 3.30
C ASP A 241 -0.77 32.71 4.49
N ASN A 242 -1.14 31.54 5.01
CA ASN A 242 -2.19 31.31 6.00
C ASN A 242 -3.62 31.64 5.54
N SER A 243 -3.82 32.09 4.30
CA SER A 243 -5.16 32.23 3.73
C SER A 243 -5.58 30.95 3.01
N LEU A 244 -6.89 30.69 3.02
CA LEU A 244 -7.50 29.51 2.41
C LEU A 244 -8.53 29.92 1.37
N THR A 245 -8.64 29.15 0.30
CA THR A 245 -9.63 29.34 -0.76
C THR A 245 -10.58 28.14 -0.81
N VAL A 246 -11.89 28.38 -0.76
CA VAL A 246 -12.89 27.34 -0.99
C VAL A 246 -13.47 27.57 -2.39
N PRO A 247 -13.00 26.83 -3.42
CA PRO A 247 -13.52 27.00 -4.77
C PRO A 247 -15.01 26.67 -4.84
N SER A 248 -15.71 27.28 -5.80
CA SER A 248 -17.11 26.96 -6.07
C SER A 248 -17.24 25.49 -6.46
N GLN A 249 -17.94 24.73 -5.63
CA GLN A 249 -18.18 23.31 -5.84
C GLN A 249 -19.68 23.02 -5.76
N ALA A 250 -20.18 22.25 -6.73
CA ALA A 250 -21.57 21.83 -6.75
C ALA A 250 -21.85 20.91 -5.55
N ASN A 251 -23.05 21.02 -5.00
CA ASN A 251 -23.49 20.16 -3.91
C ASN A 251 -24.98 19.90 -4.04
N ASP A 252 -25.34 18.68 -4.42
CA ASP A 252 -26.72 18.29 -4.68
C ASP A 252 -27.60 18.35 -3.42
N ALA A 253 -27.01 18.24 -2.23
CA ALA A 253 -27.73 18.40 -0.96
C ALA A 253 -28.15 19.86 -0.68
N LEU A 254 -27.67 20.84 -1.47
CA LEU A 254 -28.11 22.23 -1.44
C LEU A 254 -29.24 22.53 -2.45
N GLY A 255 -29.72 21.50 -3.18
CA GLY A 255 -30.79 21.59 -4.18
C GLY A 255 -30.27 21.78 -5.60
N THR A 256 -31.20 21.96 -6.56
CA THR A 256 -30.85 22.17 -7.98
C THR A 256 -29.97 23.41 -8.14
N ASN A 257 -28.81 23.26 -8.80
CA ASN A 257 -27.76 24.28 -8.92
C ASN A 257 -27.15 24.75 -7.59
N GLY A 258 -27.29 23.95 -6.53
CA GLY A 258 -26.69 24.18 -5.24
C GLY A 258 -25.17 24.16 -5.32
N ALA A 259 -24.53 25.15 -4.70
CA ALA A 259 -23.07 25.26 -4.72
C ALA A 259 -22.55 25.88 -3.43
N LEU A 260 -21.32 25.52 -3.06
CA LEU A 260 -20.62 26.02 -1.89
C LEU A 260 -19.29 26.65 -2.33
N SER A 261 -18.96 27.81 -1.79
CA SER A 261 -17.70 28.52 -2.03
C SER A 261 -17.32 29.33 -0.80
N GLY A 262 -16.15 29.96 -0.80
CA GLY A 262 -15.76 30.81 0.32
C GLY A 262 -14.27 31.06 0.42
N THR A 263 -13.89 31.58 1.57
CA THR A 263 -12.50 31.84 1.95
C THR A 263 -12.25 31.34 3.36
N GLY A 264 -11.01 31.31 3.79
CA GLY A 264 -10.68 30.96 5.16
C GLY A 264 -9.31 31.44 5.57
N ALA A 265 -8.96 31.12 6.80
CA ALA A 265 -7.64 31.38 7.35
C ALA A 265 -7.25 30.26 8.31
N TRP A 266 -5.94 30.00 8.39
CA TRP A 266 -5.33 29.16 9.39
C TRP A 266 -4.59 30.01 10.41
N ASN A 267 -4.76 29.70 11.70
CA ASN A 267 -4.02 30.35 12.77
C ASN A 267 -2.87 29.46 13.22
N PRO A 268 -1.60 29.83 12.95
CA PRO A 268 -0.45 28.99 13.29
C PRO A 268 -0.23 28.80 14.79
N ARG A 269 -0.76 29.68 15.64
CA ARG A 269 -0.53 29.62 17.11
C ARG A 269 -1.33 28.53 17.78
N ASN A 270 -2.59 28.37 17.39
CA ASN A 270 -3.51 27.39 17.97
C ASN A 270 -3.97 26.33 16.96
N ARG A 271 -3.41 26.37 15.74
CA ARG A 271 -3.72 25.47 14.60
C ARG A 271 -5.20 25.43 14.21
N GLN A 272 -5.98 26.44 14.61
CA GLN A 272 -7.39 26.53 14.26
C GLN A 272 -7.55 26.96 12.80
N ILE A 273 -8.50 26.35 12.11
CA ILE A 273 -8.92 26.73 10.76
C ILE A 273 -10.28 27.43 10.86
N THR A 274 -10.43 28.56 10.18
CA THR A 274 -11.70 29.28 10.08
C THR A 274 -12.10 29.37 8.61
N LEU A 275 -13.29 28.89 8.26
CA LEU A 275 -13.86 28.98 6.91
C LEU A 275 -15.09 29.89 6.92
N ASN A 276 -15.07 30.92 6.09
CA ASN A 276 -16.18 31.80 5.78
C ASN A 276 -16.81 31.32 4.47
N LEU A 277 -17.98 30.70 4.57
CA LEU A 277 -18.61 29.97 3.48
C LEU A 277 -19.85 30.70 2.97
N GLN A 278 -20.10 30.49 1.69
CA GLN A 278 -21.24 30.95 0.93
C GLN A 278 -21.93 29.74 0.29
N ALA A 279 -23.16 29.45 0.71
CA ALA A 279 -23.99 28.42 0.08
C ALA A 279 -25.04 29.07 -0.82
N LYS A 280 -25.02 28.71 -2.11
CA LYS A 280 -26.15 28.92 -3.02
C LYS A 280 -27.12 27.77 -2.82
N VAL A 281 -28.35 28.12 -2.46
CA VAL A 281 -29.40 27.17 -2.11
C VAL A 281 -30.70 27.56 -2.80
N ARG A 282 -31.52 26.56 -3.13
CA ARG A 282 -32.88 26.79 -3.62
C ARG A 282 -33.87 26.49 -2.51
N ILE A 283 -34.48 27.54 -1.96
CA ILE A 283 -35.39 27.43 -0.82
C ILE A 283 -36.83 27.34 -1.34
N GLY A 284 -37.56 26.31 -0.92
CA GLY A 284 -39.00 26.16 -1.15
C GLY A 284 -39.79 26.79 -0.01
N MET A 285 -40.77 27.64 -0.33
CA MET A 285 -41.73 28.19 0.62
C MET A 285 -43.13 27.72 0.22
N THR A 286 -43.77 26.97 1.12
CA THR A 286 -45.14 26.50 0.93
C THR A 286 -46.12 27.40 1.67
N SER A 287 -47.11 27.93 0.96
CA SER A 287 -48.25 28.66 1.52
C SER A 287 -49.52 28.18 0.82
N ASN A 288 -50.56 27.85 1.59
CA ASN A 288 -51.84 27.34 1.07
C ASN A 288 -51.69 26.21 0.03
N SER A 289 -50.83 25.22 0.32
CA SER A 289 -50.53 24.08 -0.55
C SER A 289 -49.84 24.42 -1.89
N VAL A 290 -49.37 25.67 -2.06
CA VAL A 290 -48.55 26.09 -3.21
C VAL A 290 -47.12 26.28 -2.75
N THR A 291 -46.18 25.57 -3.38
CA THR A 291 -44.74 25.73 -3.11
C THR A 291 -44.11 26.63 -4.16
N THR A 292 -43.51 27.73 -3.71
CA THR A 292 -42.70 28.63 -4.54
C THR A 292 -41.23 28.44 -4.21
N TYR A 293 -40.36 28.51 -5.21
CA TYR A 293 -38.92 28.34 -5.00
C TYR A 293 -38.19 29.66 -5.26
N ARG A 294 -37.21 29.98 -4.41
CA ARG A 294 -36.28 31.10 -4.62
C ARG A 294 -34.84 30.68 -4.41
N ASP A 295 -33.99 31.08 -5.34
CA ASP A 295 -32.55 30.92 -5.20
C ASP A 295 -32.04 31.97 -4.22
N THR A 296 -31.31 31.52 -3.20
CA THR A 296 -30.84 32.34 -2.08
C THR A 296 -29.37 32.04 -1.81
N THR A 297 -28.64 33.05 -1.34
CA THR A 297 -27.26 32.91 -0.88
C THR A 297 -27.22 33.03 0.63
N LEU A 298 -26.65 32.03 1.30
CA LEU A 298 -26.43 32.02 2.74
C LEU A 298 -24.94 32.17 3.04
N LEU A 299 -24.61 33.03 4.01
CA LEU A 299 -23.25 33.22 4.50
C LEU A 299 -23.16 32.66 5.92
N PHE A 300 -22.10 31.89 6.20
CA PHE A 300 -21.88 31.31 7.52
C PHE A 300 -20.40 31.03 7.76
N THR A 301 -19.99 31.05 9.02
CA THR A 301 -18.61 30.78 9.42
C THR A 301 -18.56 29.48 10.21
N GLN A 302 -17.56 28.65 9.90
CA GLN A 302 -17.24 27.43 10.64
C GLN A 302 -15.79 27.50 11.11
N THR A 303 -15.55 27.03 12.32
CA THR A 303 -14.19 26.89 12.87
C THR A 303 -13.89 25.41 13.12
N TYR A 304 -12.64 25.03 12.91
CA TYR A 304 -12.15 23.67 13.12
C TYR A 304 -10.95 23.76 14.04
N THR A 305 -11.11 23.24 15.26
CA THR A 305 -10.05 23.19 16.26
C THR A 305 -9.49 21.76 16.29
N PRO A 306 -8.15 21.57 16.20
CA PRO A 306 -7.56 20.23 16.28
C PRO A 306 -7.98 19.49 17.56
N GLN A 307 -8.20 18.19 17.44
CA GLN A 307 -8.44 17.31 18.58
C GLN A 307 -7.15 16.88 19.28
#